data_AF-A0A2G2M390-F1
#
_entry.id   AF-A0A2G2M390-F1
#
_cell.length_a   1.000
_cell.length_b   1.000
_cell.length_c   1.000
_cell.angle_alpha   90.00
_cell.angle_beta   90.00
_cell.angle_gamma   90.00
#
_symmetry.space_group_name_H-M   'P 1'
#
loop_
_entity.id
_entity.type
_entity.pdbx_description
1 polymer ?
#
loop_
_entity_poly.entity_id
_entity_poly.type
_entity_poly.pdbx_seq_one_letter_code
_entity_poly.pdbx_strand_id
1 'polypeptide(L)'
;MATRLIFLILGVLAITGHAHGAPFDPEAATRAYLDTVAGEARARSDAYFTGGYWLQLVDVLVAIIIAWALLQSGFARKIRDRLGNALRWRWAVVVGFFAIYTLVVFVLEFPLGFYENFLREHAYELSNQSFMDWFGESLKSLLIGVLFGAPFAALFYAILRRAPRTWWVWGTGLSILFLALALFIAPVFISPLFNDYTPMKDGPLKQRILAIADANGVPADNIYVFDTSRQSGRITANVSGLFGTTRISLGDNLLSEATDKEVEAVMGHEMGHYVLGHSFSLMISFGLTLMGGFAFVHFIYPVVVRRWGKGWGVEGIDDIGGLPLIMALMSVYFLLATPLTNTIVRTHEAQADIFGLDAARAPDGFAAIAMKLASYRKLEPGKMEEIIFYDHPSGRARVAMSMRWKAAQLRMGAKDLDPAMAPLAAKITDK
;
A
#
# COMPACT_ATOMS: atom_id res chain seq x y z
N MET A 1 10.31 -3.35 -36.52
CA MET A 1 11.29 -2.58 -35.71
C MET A 1 11.20 -1.14 -36.19
N ALA A 2 10.85 -0.23 -35.28
CA ALA A 2 10.53 1.19 -35.50
C ALA A 2 9.16 1.51 -36.17
N THR A 3 8.57 2.64 -35.73
CA THR A 3 7.33 3.35 -36.18
C THR A 3 6.00 2.70 -35.74
N ARG A 4 5.08 3.30 -34.96
CA ARG A 4 4.71 4.71 -34.76
C ARG A 4 4.14 4.98 -33.35
N LEU A 5 4.67 6.04 -32.74
CA LEU A 5 4.10 6.83 -31.66
C LEU A 5 3.21 7.93 -32.29
N ILE A 6 2.26 8.48 -31.52
CA ILE A 6 1.45 9.70 -31.78
C ILE A 6 0.18 9.46 -32.62
N PHE A 7 -0.99 9.52 -31.97
CA PHE A 7 -2.04 10.51 -32.29
C PHE A 7 -3.00 10.66 -31.10
N LEU A 8 -2.96 11.85 -30.50
CA LEU A 8 -3.91 12.39 -29.55
C LEU A 8 -4.71 13.47 -30.30
N ILE A 9 -6.03 13.50 -30.10
CA ILE A 9 -6.97 14.61 -30.36
C ILE A 9 -7.27 14.96 -31.84
N LEU A 10 -8.47 14.60 -32.30
CA LEU A 10 -9.47 15.50 -32.89
C LEU A 10 -10.67 14.68 -33.38
N GLY A 11 -11.73 14.65 -32.58
CA GLY A 11 -13.02 14.07 -32.93
C GLY A 11 -14.15 15.03 -32.59
N VAL A 12 -14.16 16.20 -33.22
CA VAL A 12 -15.35 17.06 -33.27
C VAL A 12 -15.97 16.85 -34.64
N LEU A 13 -17.01 16.02 -34.71
CA LEU A 13 -17.94 16.04 -35.83
C LEU A 13 -19.35 15.77 -35.31
N ALA A 14 -20.22 16.69 -35.71
CA ALA A 14 -21.59 16.88 -35.30
C ALA A 14 -22.45 15.61 -35.30
N ILE A 15 -23.14 15.36 -34.19
CA ILE A 15 -24.33 14.52 -34.16
C ILE A 15 -25.53 15.45 -34.01
N THR A 16 -26.40 15.40 -35.02
CA THR A 16 -27.67 16.09 -35.09
C THR A 16 -28.67 15.55 -34.07
N GLY A 17 -29.51 16.45 -33.59
CA GLY A 17 -30.31 16.32 -32.38
C GLY A 17 -31.16 15.06 -32.27
N HIS A 18 -31.05 14.42 -31.12
CA HIS A 18 -32.11 13.64 -30.52
C HIS A 18 -32.45 14.32 -29.18
N ALA A 19 -33.74 14.53 -28.93
CA ALA A 19 -34.25 15.16 -27.72
C ALA A 19 -33.74 14.42 -26.48
N HIS A 20 -32.83 15.05 -25.73
CA HIS A 20 -32.35 14.53 -24.47
C HIS A 20 -33.17 15.16 -23.35
N GLY A 21 -33.67 14.32 -22.44
CA GLY A 21 -34.09 14.77 -21.11
C GLY A 21 -32.96 15.54 -20.42
N ALA A 22 -33.26 16.22 -19.31
CA ALA A 22 -32.29 17.07 -18.61
C ALA A 22 -30.93 16.36 -18.49
N PRO A 23 -29.82 16.99 -18.93
CA PRO A 23 -28.52 16.34 -18.99
C PRO A 23 -28.07 15.98 -17.56
N PHE A 24 -27.62 14.74 -17.37
CA PHE A 24 -27.02 14.29 -16.12
C PHE A 24 -25.90 15.25 -15.69
N ASP A 25 -26.03 15.82 -14.49
CA ASP A 25 -25.05 16.74 -13.91
C ASP A 25 -24.08 15.97 -12.99
N PRO A 26 -22.82 15.76 -13.44
CA PRO A 26 -21.85 14.99 -12.66
C PRO A 26 -21.41 15.71 -11.38
N GLU A 27 -21.43 17.04 -11.31
CA GLU A 27 -21.03 17.77 -10.11
C GLU A 27 -22.12 17.68 -9.04
N ALA A 28 -23.39 17.85 -9.44
CA ALA A 28 -24.52 17.63 -8.54
C ALA A 28 -24.56 16.20 -7.99
N ALA A 29 -24.38 15.19 -8.86
CA ALA A 29 -24.29 13.79 -8.43
C ALA A 29 -23.11 13.53 -7.50
N THR A 30 -21.95 14.15 -7.77
CA THR A 30 -20.78 14.05 -6.88
C THR A 30 -21.07 14.61 -5.50
N ARG A 31 -21.75 15.76 -5.41
CA ARG A 31 -22.12 16.35 -4.11
C ARG A 31 -23.11 15.45 -3.38
N ALA A 32 -24.12 14.93 -4.09
CA ALA A 32 -25.10 14.01 -3.52
C ALA A 32 -24.44 12.77 -2.89
N TYR A 33 -23.42 12.17 -3.50
CA TYR A 33 -22.65 11.10 -2.88
C TYR A 33 -21.90 11.57 -1.62
N LEU A 34 -21.18 12.68 -1.70
CA LEU A 34 -20.37 13.18 -0.57
C LEU A 34 -21.25 13.55 0.64
N ASP A 35 -22.42 14.11 0.39
CA ASP A 35 -23.38 14.51 1.44
C ASP A 35 -23.99 13.30 2.17
N THR A 36 -23.79 12.08 1.66
CA THR A 36 -24.21 10.84 2.35
C THR A 36 -23.30 10.47 3.52
N VAL A 37 -22.11 11.07 3.60
CA VAL A 37 -21.19 10.94 4.72
C VAL A 37 -21.06 12.30 5.41
N ALA A 38 -21.94 12.57 6.35
CA ALA A 38 -22.04 13.85 7.04
C ALA A 38 -21.90 13.72 8.57
N GLY A 39 -21.84 14.86 9.26
CA GLY A 39 -21.90 14.92 10.72
C GLY A 39 -20.75 14.21 11.43
N GLU A 40 -21.08 13.43 12.47
CA GLU A 40 -20.10 12.77 13.34
C GLU A 40 -19.25 11.73 12.60
N ALA A 41 -19.87 10.97 11.69
CA ALA A 41 -19.18 10.00 10.84
C ALA A 41 -18.04 10.64 10.02
N ARG A 42 -18.36 11.79 9.41
CA ARG A 42 -17.41 12.60 8.65
C ARG A 42 -16.27 13.10 9.53
N ALA A 43 -16.60 13.64 10.70
CA ALA A 43 -15.61 14.16 11.65
C ALA A 43 -14.69 13.05 12.19
N ARG A 44 -15.24 11.88 12.50
CA ARG A 44 -14.49 10.70 12.97
C ARG A 44 -13.51 10.20 11.91
N SER A 45 -13.94 10.09 10.66
CA SER A 45 -13.06 9.74 9.54
C SER A 45 -11.91 10.73 9.36
N ASP A 46 -12.24 12.04 9.36
CA ASP A 46 -11.25 13.09 9.18
C ASP A 46 -10.25 13.09 10.35
N ALA A 47 -10.71 12.87 11.59
CA ALA A 47 -9.85 12.76 12.78
C ALA A 47 -8.93 11.53 12.72
N TYR A 48 -9.46 10.37 12.33
CA TYR A 48 -8.65 9.17 12.09
C TYR A 48 -7.54 9.47 11.09
N PHE A 49 -7.90 9.94 9.90
CA PHE A 49 -6.98 10.11 8.79
C PHE A 49 -5.91 11.17 9.08
N THR A 50 -6.31 12.32 9.64
CA THR A 50 -5.38 13.41 10.00
C THR A 50 -4.45 13.04 11.16
N GLY A 51 -4.90 12.18 12.09
CA GLY A 51 -4.02 11.61 13.11
C GLY A 51 -2.86 10.83 12.51
N GLY A 52 -3.07 10.14 11.38
CA GLY A 52 -2.04 9.40 10.66
C GLY A 52 -0.87 10.25 10.19
N TYR A 53 -1.10 11.53 9.87
CA TYR A 53 -0.05 12.45 9.43
C TYR A 53 0.98 12.70 10.53
N TRP A 54 0.49 12.86 11.77
CA TRP A 54 1.33 13.08 12.93
C TRP A 54 2.02 11.80 13.36
N LEU A 55 1.34 10.66 13.28
CA LEU A 55 1.94 9.35 13.58
C LEU A 55 3.14 9.07 12.68
N GLN A 56 3.04 9.36 11.38
CA GLN A 56 4.17 9.23 10.46
C GLN A 56 5.42 10.03 10.91
N LEU A 57 5.22 11.24 11.44
CA LEU A 57 6.33 12.02 12.01
C LEU A 57 6.85 11.41 13.31
N VAL A 58 5.94 10.98 14.19
CA VAL A 58 6.27 10.36 15.48
C VAL A 58 7.08 9.08 15.27
N ASP A 59 6.72 8.24 14.30
CA ASP A 59 7.45 7.02 13.93
C ASP A 59 8.92 7.32 13.61
N VAL A 60 9.15 8.34 12.78
CA VAL A 60 10.51 8.74 12.39
C VAL A 60 11.29 9.26 13.59
N LEU A 61 10.65 10.04 14.46
CA LEU A 61 11.28 10.52 15.69
C LEU A 61 11.62 9.37 16.64
N VAL A 62 10.72 8.41 16.83
CA VAL A 62 10.96 7.21 17.64
C VAL A 62 12.10 6.38 17.06
N ALA A 63 12.13 6.15 15.74
CA ALA A 63 13.21 5.44 15.08
C ALA A 63 14.57 6.13 15.29
N ILE A 64 14.63 7.47 15.18
CA ILE A 64 15.85 8.25 15.46
C ILE A 64 16.26 8.14 16.92
N ILE A 65 15.31 8.24 17.86
CA ILE A 65 15.58 8.13 19.30
C ILE A 65 16.10 6.73 19.66
N ILE A 66 15.48 5.68 19.14
CA ILE A 66 15.91 4.30 19.33
C ILE A 66 17.32 4.11 18.77
N ALA A 67 17.57 4.53 17.53
CA ALA A 67 18.89 4.42 16.93
C ALA A 67 19.95 5.15 17.73
N TRP A 68 19.67 6.39 18.16
CA TRP A 68 20.55 7.18 19.00
C TRP A 68 20.82 6.49 20.34
N ALA A 69 19.80 5.97 21.03
CA ALA A 69 19.94 5.29 22.31
C ALA A 69 20.79 4.00 22.20
N LEU A 70 20.57 3.20 21.16
CA LEU A 70 21.33 1.96 20.92
C LEU A 70 22.81 2.23 20.60
N LEU A 71 23.10 3.32 19.88
CA LEU A 71 24.46 3.74 19.55
C LEU A 71 25.15 4.39 20.76
N GLN A 72 24.47 5.31 21.44
CA GLN A 72 25.03 6.09 22.54
C GLN A 72 25.30 5.25 23.80
N SER A 73 24.45 4.26 24.10
CA SER A 73 24.67 3.30 25.19
C SER A 73 25.81 2.30 24.91
N GLY A 74 26.29 2.26 23.67
CA GLY A 74 27.23 1.25 23.18
C GLY A 74 26.61 -0.13 23.07
N PHE A 75 25.27 -0.26 23.11
CA PHE A 75 24.58 -1.54 22.96
C PHE A 75 24.94 -2.21 21.64
N ALA A 76 24.82 -1.47 20.52
CA ALA A 76 25.16 -1.98 19.19
C ALA A 76 26.60 -2.51 19.12
N ARG A 77 27.57 -1.71 19.60
CA ARG A 77 28.98 -2.12 19.69
C ARG A 77 29.16 -3.41 20.50
N LYS A 78 28.59 -3.47 21.71
CA LYS A 78 28.74 -4.62 22.61
C LYS A 78 28.19 -5.91 22.00
N ILE A 79 27.02 -5.86 21.34
CA ILE A 79 26.44 -7.04 20.69
C ILE A 79 27.29 -7.48 19.50
N ARG A 80 27.70 -6.54 18.64
CA ARG A 80 28.61 -6.83 17.52
C ARG A 80 29.89 -7.52 18.01
N ASP A 81 30.55 -6.96 19.02
CA ASP A 81 31.85 -7.46 19.52
C ASP A 81 31.69 -8.84 20.19
N ARG A 82 30.63 -9.04 20.98
CA ARG A 82 30.34 -10.36 21.58
C ARG A 82 30.10 -11.42 20.51
N LEU A 83 29.30 -11.12 19.49
CA LEU A 83 29.08 -12.03 18.37
C LEU A 83 30.35 -12.26 17.56
N GLY A 84 31.17 -11.22 17.34
CA GLY A 84 32.46 -11.32 16.67
C GLY A 84 33.45 -12.23 17.39
N ASN A 85 33.42 -12.25 18.72
CA ASN A 85 34.24 -13.15 19.54
C ASN A 85 33.68 -14.58 19.57
N ALA A 86 32.35 -14.74 19.50
CA ALA A 86 31.69 -16.04 19.60
C ALA A 86 31.58 -16.79 18.26
N LEU A 87 31.49 -16.07 17.14
CA LEU A 87 31.21 -16.63 15.82
C LEU A 87 32.40 -16.45 14.89
N ARG A 88 32.82 -17.55 14.25
CA ARG A 88 33.95 -17.54 13.31
C ARG A 88 33.70 -16.74 12.04
N TRP A 89 32.46 -16.74 11.56
CA TRP A 89 32.11 -16.24 10.24
C TRP A 89 31.47 -14.85 10.29
N ARG A 90 32.02 -13.88 9.54
CA ARG A 90 31.50 -12.50 9.48
C ARG A 90 30.03 -12.42 9.07
N TRP A 91 29.57 -13.29 8.16
CA TRP A 91 28.16 -13.32 7.77
C TRP A 91 27.25 -13.81 8.90
N ALA A 92 27.73 -14.75 9.74
CA ALA A 92 26.99 -15.24 10.90
C ALA A 92 26.88 -14.16 11.98
N VAL A 93 27.92 -13.33 12.15
CA VAL A 93 27.87 -12.13 13.01
C VAL A 93 26.78 -11.17 12.53
N VAL A 94 26.68 -10.91 11.22
CA VAL A 94 25.63 -10.04 10.66
C VAL A 94 24.24 -10.62 10.88
N VAL A 95 24.04 -11.92 10.61
CA VAL A 95 22.76 -12.61 10.85
C VAL A 95 22.35 -12.53 12.32
N GLY A 96 23.26 -12.89 13.23
CA GLY A 96 23.00 -12.85 14.67
C GLY A 96 22.74 -11.43 15.18
N PHE A 97 23.51 -10.45 14.70
CA PHE A 97 23.29 -9.05 15.06
C PHE A 97 21.93 -8.57 14.57
N PHE A 98 21.60 -8.84 13.30
CA PHE A 98 20.33 -8.43 12.71
C PHE A 98 19.15 -9.01 13.49
N ALA A 99 19.17 -10.31 13.81
CA ALA A 99 18.11 -10.95 14.58
C ALA A 99 17.93 -10.31 15.97
N ILE A 100 19.03 -10.06 16.71
CA ILE A 100 18.99 -9.40 18.02
C ILE A 100 18.50 -7.96 17.89
N TYR A 101 19.02 -7.22 16.91
CA TYR A 101 18.63 -5.84 16.64
C TYR A 101 17.13 -5.74 16.36
N THR A 102 16.59 -6.56 15.46
CA THR A 102 15.17 -6.57 15.11
C THR A 102 14.30 -6.91 16.32
N LEU A 103 14.70 -7.88 17.15
CA LEU A 103 13.98 -8.19 18.39
C LEU A 103 13.97 -7.02 19.37
N VAL A 104 15.12 -6.35 19.55
CA VAL A 104 15.23 -5.19 20.45
C VAL A 104 14.39 -4.02 19.96
N VAL A 105 14.46 -3.71 18.66
CA VAL A 105 13.64 -2.66 18.05
C VAL A 105 12.16 -2.98 18.19
N PHE A 106 11.73 -4.22 17.93
CA PHE A 106 10.34 -4.67 18.14
C PHE A 106 9.85 -4.39 19.57
N VAL A 107 10.68 -4.68 20.58
CA VAL A 107 10.33 -4.40 21.99
C VAL A 107 10.28 -2.90 22.28
N LEU A 108 11.21 -2.11 21.74
CA LEU A 108 11.27 -0.66 21.98
C LEU A 108 10.15 0.10 21.26
N GLU A 109 9.75 -0.35 20.07
CA GLU A 109 8.64 0.21 19.30
C GLU A 109 7.27 -0.30 19.77
N PHE A 110 7.24 -1.39 20.55
CA PHE A 110 6.00 -2.02 21.01
C PHE A 110 4.97 -1.05 21.60
N PRO A 111 5.30 -0.07 22.46
CA PRO A 111 4.30 0.85 23.00
C PRO A 111 3.60 1.69 21.94
N LEU A 112 4.35 2.19 20.95
CA LEU A 112 3.80 2.97 19.84
C LEU A 112 3.03 2.05 18.89
N GLY A 113 3.62 0.91 18.51
CA GLY A 113 2.97 -0.08 17.65
C GLY A 113 1.66 -0.62 18.23
N PHE A 114 1.59 -0.83 19.55
CA PHE A 114 0.37 -1.23 20.26
C PHE A 114 -0.68 -0.12 20.26
N TYR A 115 -0.26 1.13 20.48
CA TYR A 115 -1.18 2.26 20.37
C TYR A 115 -1.75 2.38 18.95
N GLU A 116 -0.89 2.37 17.92
CA GLU A 116 -1.31 2.63 16.55
C GLU A 116 -2.12 1.49 15.93
N ASN A 117 -1.63 0.25 16.09
CA ASN A 117 -2.17 -0.91 15.36
C ASN A 117 -3.17 -1.73 16.17
N PHE A 118 -3.34 -1.45 17.46
CA PHE A 118 -4.33 -2.11 18.30
C PHE A 118 -5.29 -1.09 18.94
N LEU A 119 -4.83 -0.25 19.85
CA LEU A 119 -5.72 0.64 20.61
C LEU A 119 -6.46 1.63 19.72
N ARG A 120 -5.74 2.32 18.82
CA ARG A 120 -6.32 3.28 17.89
C ARG A 120 -7.21 2.59 16.87
N GLU A 121 -6.81 1.45 16.33
CA GLU A 121 -7.66 0.66 15.43
C GLU A 121 -8.99 0.25 16.08
N HIS A 122 -8.97 -0.17 17.34
CA HIS A 122 -10.19 -0.47 18.11
C HIS A 122 -11.00 0.78 18.43
N ALA A 123 -10.35 1.88 18.80
CA ALA A 123 -11.02 3.15 19.10
C ALA A 123 -11.77 3.71 17.89
N TYR A 124 -11.34 3.37 16.68
CA TYR A 124 -12.03 3.73 15.44
C TYR A 124 -12.88 2.60 14.86
N GLU A 125 -13.03 1.46 15.54
CA GLU A 125 -13.82 0.29 15.12
C GLU A 125 -13.35 -0.32 13.79
N LEU A 126 -12.04 -0.29 13.56
CA LEU A 126 -11.42 -0.79 12.33
C LEU A 126 -10.74 -2.16 12.51
N SER A 127 -10.50 -2.59 13.75
CA SER A 127 -9.98 -3.92 14.08
C SER A 127 -11.01 -4.75 14.83
N ASN A 128 -11.06 -6.04 14.48
CA ASN A 128 -11.86 -7.07 15.16
C ASN A 128 -10.98 -8.05 15.96
N GLN A 129 -9.66 -7.85 15.99
CA GLN A 129 -8.73 -8.80 16.60
C GLN A 129 -8.78 -8.74 18.12
N SER A 130 -8.77 -9.90 18.78
CA SER A 130 -8.40 -9.92 20.19
C SER A 130 -6.93 -9.52 20.35
N PHE A 131 -6.55 -9.07 21.55
CA PHE A 131 -5.14 -8.76 21.85
C PHE A 131 -4.21 -9.95 21.55
N MET A 132 -4.65 -11.17 21.86
CA MET A 132 -3.83 -12.37 21.66
C MET A 132 -3.65 -12.70 20.17
N ASP A 133 -4.67 -12.49 19.35
CA ASP A 133 -4.58 -12.69 17.91
C ASP A 133 -3.66 -11.64 17.28
N TRP A 134 -3.86 -10.37 17.60
CA TRP A 134 -3.02 -9.26 17.13
C TRP A 134 -1.55 -9.45 17.52
N PHE A 135 -1.30 -9.80 18.79
CA PHE A 135 0.07 -10.00 19.28
C PHE A 135 0.70 -11.25 18.68
N GLY A 136 -0.06 -12.34 18.53
CA GLY A 136 0.39 -13.57 17.88
C GLY A 136 0.78 -13.33 16.42
N GLU A 137 0.00 -12.55 15.68
CA GLU A 137 0.32 -12.14 14.31
C GLU A 137 1.52 -11.18 14.26
N SER A 138 1.66 -10.29 15.24
CA SER A 138 2.84 -9.43 15.39
C SER A 138 4.12 -10.27 15.58
N LEU A 139 4.07 -11.35 16.37
CA LEU A 139 5.19 -12.27 16.54
C LEU A 139 5.48 -13.10 15.27
N LYS A 140 4.44 -13.52 14.52
CA LYS A 140 4.63 -14.17 13.21
C LYS A 140 5.34 -13.22 12.24
N SER A 141 4.91 -11.97 12.17
CA SER A 141 5.53 -10.93 11.34
C SER A 141 6.98 -10.67 11.73
N LEU A 142 7.29 -10.61 13.03
CA LEU A 142 8.66 -10.52 13.53
C LEU A 142 9.52 -11.69 13.04
N LEU A 143 9.02 -12.92 13.17
CA LEU A 143 9.74 -14.12 12.75
C LEU A 143 10.01 -14.11 11.24
N ILE A 144 9.00 -13.81 10.42
CA ILE A 144 9.14 -13.69 8.97
C ILE A 144 10.17 -12.61 8.62
N GLY A 145 10.10 -11.45 9.29
CA GLY A 145 11.04 -10.35 9.11
C GLY A 145 12.49 -10.73 9.42
N VAL A 146 12.72 -11.52 10.48
CA VAL A 146 14.06 -12.05 10.79
C VAL A 146 14.51 -13.08 9.75
N LEU A 147 13.63 -14.01 9.34
CA LEU A 147 13.95 -15.08 8.39
C LEU A 147 14.31 -14.55 7.00
N PHE A 148 13.62 -13.53 6.51
CA PHE A 148 13.93 -12.90 5.22
C PHE A 148 15.02 -11.81 5.34
N GLY A 149 14.97 -11.02 6.41
CA GLY A 149 15.85 -9.87 6.61
C GLY A 149 17.29 -10.27 6.96
N ALA A 150 17.52 -11.36 7.70
CA ALA A 150 18.88 -11.74 8.09
C ALA A 150 19.74 -12.23 6.89
N PRO A 151 19.24 -13.09 5.97
CA PRO A 151 19.94 -13.41 4.73
C PRO A 151 20.17 -12.16 3.85
N PHE A 152 19.15 -11.31 3.72
CA PHE A 152 19.29 -10.04 3.01
C PHE A 152 20.41 -9.18 3.60
N ALA A 153 20.41 -8.96 4.92
CA ALA A 153 21.43 -8.19 5.62
C ALA A 153 22.82 -8.78 5.43
N ALA A 154 22.97 -10.11 5.50
CA ALA A 154 24.26 -10.77 5.27
C ALA A 154 24.82 -10.48 3.87
N LEU A 155 23.98 -10.59 2.83
CA LEU A 155 24.35 -10.28 1.45
C LEU A 155 24.60 -8.79 1.24
N PHE A 156 23.75 -7.94 1.80
CA PHE A 156 23.88 -6.48 1.72
C PHE A 156 25.19 -6.01 2.35
N TYR A 157 25.54 -6.50 3.54
CA TYR A 157 26.82 -6.20 4.17
C TYR A 157 28.01 -6.82 3.43
N ALA A 158 27.82 -7.91 2.69
CA ALA A 158 28.86 -8.39 1.77
C ALA A 158 29.10 -7.39 0.63
N ILE A 159 28.03 -6.80 0.07
CA ILE A 159 28.12 -5.74 -0.95
C ILE A 159 28.84 -4.50 -0.38
N LEU A 160 28.46 -4.04 0.81
CA LEU A 160 29.12 -2.90 1.47
C LEU A 160 30.64 -3.08 1.57
N ARG A 161 31.09 -4.30 1.88
CA ARG A 161 32.52 -4.65 1.95
C ARG A 161 33.21 -4.72 0.60
N ARG A 162 32.52 -5.21 -0.44
CA ARG A 162 33.16 -5.48 -1.76
C ARG A 162 33.09 -4.31 -2.73
N ALA A 163 32.09 -3.46 -2.59
CA ALA A 163 31.86 -2.32 -3.48
C ALA A 163 31.59 -1.02 -2.69
N PRO A 164 32.48 -0.59 -1.76
CA PRO A 164 32.19 0.52 -0.85
C PRO A 164 31.90 1.87 -1.53
N ARG A 165 32.32 2.07 -2.80
CA ARG A 165 32.04 3.29 -3.58
C ARG A 165 30.70 3.25 -4.33
N THR A 166 30.21 2.05 -4.66
CA THR A 166 29.04 1.84 -5.53
C THR A 166 27.99 0.92 -4.89
N TRP A 167 28.10 0.67 -3.58
CA TRP A 167 27.22 -0.23 -2.85
C TRP A 167 25.76 0.19 -2.95
N TRP A 168 25.47 1.48 -3.07
CA TRP A 168 24.11 2.00 -3.16
C TRP A 168 23.42 1.54 -4.45
N VAL A 169 24.16 1.34 -5.54
CA VAL A 169 23.65 0.75 -6.80
C VAL A 169 23.45 -0.76 -6.65
N TRP A 170 24.49 -1.48 -6.21
CA TRP A 170 24.43 -2.94 -6.06
C TRP A 170 23.43 -3.39 -4.99
N GLY A 171 23.34 -2.65 -3.89
CA GLY A 171 22.38 -2.85 -2.82
C GLY A 171 20.94 -2.59 -3.29
N THR A 172 20.74 -1.62 -4.19
CA THR A 172 19.45 -1.44 -4.87
C THR A 172 19.08 -2.67 -5.69
N GLY A 173 20.01 -3.16 -6.52
CA GLY A 173 19.79 -4.38 -7.30
C GLY A 173 19.43 -5.60 -6.43
N LEU A 174 20.14 -5.78 -5.31
CA LEU A 174 19.81 -6.82 -4.32
C LEU A 174 18.42 -6.62 -3.71
N SER A 175 18.05 -5.38 -3.41
CA SER A 175 16.75 -5.06 -2.82
C SER A 175 15.61 -5.30 -3.80
N ILE A 176 15.77 -4.94 -5.08
CA ILE A 176 14.80 -5.25 -6.15
C ILE A 176 14.66 -6.76 -6.30
N LEU A 177 15.75 -7.52 -6.25
CA LEU A 177 15.70 -8.98 -6.31
C LEU A 177 14.89 -9.58 -5.14
N PHE A 178 15.12 -9.11 -3.91
CA PHE A 178 14.37 -9.57 -2.74
C PHE A 178 12.91 -9.12 -2.76
N LEU A 179 12.63 -7.91 -3.26
CA LEU A 179 11.27 -7.42 -3.46
C LEU A 179 10.52 -8.28 -4.49
N ALA A 180 11.17 -8.59 -5.61
CA ALA A 180 10.62 -9.51 -6.61
C ALA A 180 10.32 -10.87 -5.99
N LEU A 181 11.28 -11.45 -5.24
CA LEU A 181 11.07 -12.71 -4.54
C LEU A 181 9.88 -12.65 -3.58
N ALA A 182 9.74 -11.57 -2.83
CA ALA A 182 8.61 -11.36 -1.92
C ALA A 182 7.27 -11.26 -2.68
N LEU A 183 7.22 -10.58 -3.83
CA LEU A 183 6.01 -10.52 -4.68
C LEU A 183 5.54 -11.91 -5.13
N PHE A 184 6.46 -12.85 -5.36
CA PHE A 184 6.11 -14.23 -5.72
C PHE A 184 5.73 -15.08 -4.51
N ILE A 185 6.50 -14.98 -3.42
CA ILE A 185 6.32 -15.85 -2.25
C ILE A 185 5.14 -15.40 -1.39
N ALA A 186 4.90 -14.09 -1.26
CA ALA A 186 4.00 -13.56 -0.25
C ALA A 186 2.53 -14.00 -0.43
N PRO A 187 1.93 -13.95 -1.63
CA PRO A 187 0.53 -14.38 -1.79
C PRO A 187 0.31 -15.88 -1.53
N VAL A 188 1.32 -16.70 -1.79
CA VAL A 188 1.21 -18.18 -1.75
C VAL A 188 1.61 -18.76 -0.40
N PHE A 189 2.65 -18.23 0.23
CA PHE A 189 3.24 -18.82 1.45
C PHE A 189 3.13 -17.94 2.68
N ILE A 190 3.04 -16.61 2.53
CA ILE A 190 3.01 -15.68 3.66
C ILE A 190 1.56 -15.34 4.02
N SER A 191 0.75 -14.93 3.05
CA SER A 191 -0.64 -14.51 3.28
C SER A 191 -1.47 -15.61 3.95
N PRO A 192 -1.34 -16.91 3.58
CA PRO A 192 -2.04 -17.99 4.27
C PRO A 192 -1.61 -18.25 5.72
N LEU A 193 -0.54 -17.63 6.23
CA LEU A 193 -0.18 -17.69 7.65
C LEU A 193 -1.07 -16.77 8.52
N PHE A 194 -1.76 -15.84 7.87
CA PHE A 194 -2.59 -14.80 8.48
C PHE A 194 -4.07 -14.95 8.15
N ASN A 195 -4.45 -15.50 6.99
CA ASN A 195 -5.86 -15.64 6.61
C ASN A 195 -6.10 -16.97 5.90
N ASP A 196 -7.30 -17.52 6.06
CA ASP A 196 -7.76 -18.70 5.37
C ASP A 196 -8.36 -18.30 4.02
N TYR A 197 -7.92 -18.98 2.96
CA TYR A 197 -8.41 -18.72 1.60
C TYR A 197 -9.24 -19.91 1.12
N THR A 198 -10.49 -19.64 0.76
CA THR A 198 -11.42 -20.66 0.25
C THR A 198 -11.96 -20.26 -1.13
N PRO A 199 -12.29 -21.22 -2.01
CA PRO A 199 -12.95 -20.90 -3.28
C PRO A 199 -14.28 -20.17 -3.06
N MET A 200 -14.52 -19.11 -3.85
CA MET A 200 -15.80 -18.43 -3.89
C MET A 200 -16.88 -19.39 -4.38
N LYS A 201 -18.02 -19.41 -3.67
CA LYS A 201 -19.20 -20.19 -4.02
C LYS A 201 -19.67 -19.86 -5.44
N ASP A 202 -20.11 -20.87 -6.17
CA ASP A 202 -20.66 -20.67 -7.50
C ASP A 202 -21.97 -19.87 -7.44
N GLY A 203 -22.12 -18.94 -8.38
CA GLY A 203 -23.29 -18.08 -8.47
C GLY A 203 -23.13 -16.95 -9.49
N PRO A 204 -24.19 -16.14 -9.69
CA PRO A 204 -24.21 -15.10 -10.71
C PRO A 204 -23.07 -14.07 -10.57
N LEU A 205 -22.76 -13.66 -9.33
CA LEU A 205 -21.68 -12.70 -9.08
C LEU A 205 -20.31 -13.26 -9.50
N LYS A 206 -19.98 -14.50 -9.13
CA LYS A 206 -18.74 -15.17 -9.54
C LYS A 206 -18.62 -15.22 -11.06
N GLN A 207 -19.69 -15.59 -11.76
CA GLN A 207 -19.72 -15.65 -13.22
C GLN A 207 -19.49 -14.28 -13.87
N ARG A 208 -20.08 -13.20 -13.32
CA ARG A 208 -19.87 -11.85 -13.84
C ARG A 208 -18.45 -11.36 -13.61
N ILE A 209 -17.85 -11.62 -12.44
CA ILE A 209 -16.43 -11.28 -12.19
C ILE A 209 -15.52 -12.03 -13.18
N LEU A 210 -15.74 -13.33 -13.39
CA LEU A 210 -14.98 -14.12 -14.37
C LEU A 210 -15.19 -13.61 -15.80
N ALA A 211 -16.39 -13.16 -16.17
CA ALA A 211 -16.64 -12.57 -17.48
C ALA A 211 -15.90 -11.23 -17.67
N ILE A 212 -15.81 -10.39 -16.63
CA ILE A 212 -15.00 -9.16 -16.67
C ILE A 212 -13.52 -9.53 -16.83
N ALA A 213 -13.02 -10.53 -16.11
CA ALA A 213 -11.65 -11.00 -16.23
C ALA A 213 -11.34 -11.49 -17.66
N ASP A 214 -12.18 -12.36 -18.20
CA ASP A 214 -12.03 -12.92 -19.55
C ASP A 214 -12.05 -11.83 -20.63
N ALA A 215 -13.01 -10.90 -20.55
CA ALA A 215 -13.12 -9.77 -21.48
C ALA A 215 -11.88 -8.85 -21.48
N ASN A 216 -11.10 -8.86 -20.40
CA ASN A 216 -9.89 -8.05 -20.23
C ASN A 216 -8.60 -8.87 -20.29
N GLY A 217 -8.66 -10.13 -20.71
CA GLY A 217 -7.48 -10.99 -20.89
C GLY A 217 -6.77 -11.35 -19.58
N VAL A 218 -7.50 -11.36 -18.45
CA VAL A 218 -6.99 -11.78 -17.15
C VAL A 218 -7.21 -13.30 -16.99
N PRO A 219 -6.17 -14.14 -17.05
CA PRO A 219 -6.33 -15.58 -17.02
C PRO A 219 -6.64 -16.04 -15.60
N ALA A 220 -7.92 -16.19 -15.27
CA ALA A 220 -8.39 -16.61 -13.97
C ALA A 220 -9.52 -17.64 -14.09
N ASP A 221 -9.29 -18.83 -13.54
CA ASP A 221 -10.28 -19.92 -13.57
C ASP A 221 -11.09 -20.01 -12.26
N ASN A 222 -10.63 -19.32 -11.21
CA ASN A 222 -11.27 -19.35 -9.91
C ASN A 222 -11.05 -18.05 -9.14
N ILE A 223 -11.94 -17.82 -8.18
CA ILE A 223 -11.93 -16.67 -7.30
C ILE A 223 -11.85 -17.18 -5.87
N TYR A 224 -10.99 -16.58 -5.05
CA TYR A 224 -10.83 -16.94 -3.64
C TYR A 224 -11.46 -15.89 -2.74
N VAL A 225 -12.01 -16.33 -1.61
CA VAL A 225 -12.48 -15.49 -0.52
C VAL A 225 -11.57 -15.72 0.68
N PHE A 226 -11.13 -14.63 1.32
CA PHE A 226 -10.36 -14.70 2.56
C PHE A 226 -11.04 -13.99 3.71
N ASP A 227 -10.83 -14.50 4.92
CA ASP A 227 -11.51 -14.12 6.17
C ASP A 227 -10.96 -12.82 6.79
N THR A 228 -10.90 -11.75 6.01
CA THR A 228 -10.42 -10.44 6.50
C THR A 228 -11.22 -9.91 7.69
N SER A 229 -12.49 -10.33 7.84
CA SER A 229 -13.36 -9.97 8.96
C SER A 229 -12.80 -10.40 10.31
N ARG A 230 -11.99 -11.47 10.36
CA ARG A 230 -11.29 -11.93 11.57
C ARG A 230 -10.30 -10.88 12.08
N GLN A 231 -9.75 -10.07 11.18
CA GLN A 231 -8.72 -9.07 11.49
C GLN A 231 -9.29 -7.65 11.58
N SER A 232 -10.19 -7.30 10.66
CA SER A 232 -10.48 -5.91 10.34
C SER A 232 -11.91 -5.75 9.84
N GLY A 233 -12.51 -4.58 10.06
CA GLY A 233 -13.78 -4.17 9.45
C GLY A 233 -13.62 -3.54 8.05
N ARG A 234 -12.41 -3.55 7.49
CA ARG A 234 -12.13 -2.91 6.19
C ARG A 234 -12.52 -3.78 5.00
N ILE A 235 -12.89 -3.12 3.92
CA ILE A 235 -13.13 -3.73 2.61
C ILE A 235 -11.80 -3.87 1.87
N THR A 236 -11.52 -5.05 1.32
CA THR A 236 -10.33 -5.34 0.51
C THR A 236 -10.62 -6.37 -0.57
N ALA A 237 -9.95 -6.22 -1.70
CA ALA A 237 -9.74 -7.25 -2.70
C ALA A 237 -8.31 -7.13 -3.24
N ASN A 238 -7.86 -8.11 -4.00
CA ASN A 238 -6.65 -8.01 -4.80
C ASN A 238 -6.71 -8.94 -6.01
N VAL A 239 -6.02 -8.53 -7.07
CA VAL A 239 -5.63 -9.41 -8.18
C VAL A 239 -4.11 -9.46 -8.21
N SER A 240 -3.57 -10.65 -7.97
CA SER A 240 -2.13 -10.88 -7.96
C SER A 240 -1.75 -11.89 -9.03
N GLY A 241 -0.52 -11.84 -9.52
CA GLY A 241 -0.08 -12.72 -10.59
C GLY A 241 1.04 -12.14 -11.43
N LEU A 242 1.87 -13.01 -12.00
CA LEU A 242 2.93 -12.66 -12.94
C LEU A 242 3.06 -13.79 -13.98
N PHE A 243 3.46 -13.44 -15.20
CA PHE A 243 3.76 -14.40 -16.27
C PHE A 243 2.63 -15.41 -16.59
N GLY A 244 1.38 -14.94 -16.64
CA GLY A 244 0.24 -15.78 -17.01
C GLY A 244 -0.37 -16.59 -15.85
N THR A 245 0.15 -16.43 -14.64
CA THR A 245 -0.54 -16.88 -13.42
C THR A 245 -1.35 -15.72 -12.84
N THR A 246 -2.59 -16.00 -12.41
CA THR A 246 -3.43 -15.00 -11.72
C THR A 246 -4.13 -15.64 -10.53
N ARG A 247 -4.28 -14.87 -9.46
CA ARG A 247 -5.14 -15.16 -8.33
C ARG A 247 -6.00 -13.96 -8.03
N ILE A 248 -7.31 -14.14 -8.20
CA ILE A 248 -8.33 -13.19 -7.79
C ILE A 248 -8.73 -13.53 -6.35
N SER A 249 -8.62 -12.57 -5.43
CA SER A 249 -8.98 -12.76 -4.01
C SER A 249 -9.84 -11.60 -3.50
N LEU A 250 -10.92 -11.92 -2.77
CA LEU A 250 -11.83 -10.94 -2.16
C LEU A 250 -11.89 -11.17 -0.66
N GLY A 251 -11.90 -10.08 0.12
CA GLY A 251 -12.23 -10.16 1.54
C GLY A 251 -13.70 -10.49 1.73
N ASP A 252 -14.02 -11.29 2.74
CA ASP A 252 -15.40 -11.60 3.13
C ASP A 252 -16.24 -10.34 3.48
N ASN A 253 -15.63 -9.31 4.07
CA ASN A 253 -16.27 -8.01 4.30
C ASN A 253 -16.78 -7.35 3.00
N LEU A 254 -16.04 -7.48 1.89
CA LEU A 254 -16.48 -6.94 0.60
C LEU A 254 -17.78 -7.62 0.16
N LEU A 255 -17.90 -8.94 0.36
CA LEU A 255 -19.08 -9.69 -0.05
C LEU A 255 -20.27 -9.48 0.89
N SER A 256 -20.05 -9.17 2.16
CA SER A 256 -21.11 -8.95 3.14
C SER A 256 -21.64 -7.51 3.15
N GLU A 257 -20.79 -6.54 2.84
CA GLU A 257 -21.13 -5.11 2.93
C GLU A 257 -21.46 -4.45 1.60
N ALA A 258 -21.03 -5.05 0.47
CA ALA A 258 -21.19 -4.45 -0.85
C ALA A 258 -22.27 -5.15 -1.69
N THR A 259 -22.94 -4.37 -2.54
CA THR A 259 -23.81 -4.91 -3.57
C THR A 259 -23.01 -5.55 -4.69
N ASP A 260 -23.63 -6.41 -5.48
CA ASP A 260 -23.01 -7.03 -6.66
C ASP A 260 -22.32 -6.02 -7.60
N LYS A 261 -22.92 -4.84 -7.82
CA LYS A 261 -22.35 -3.79 -8.68
C LYS A 261 -21.16 -3.07 -8.05
N GLU A 262 -21.16 -2.94 -6.73
CA GLU A 262 -20.02 -2.42 -5.98
C GLU A 262 -18.85 -3.42 -5.98
N VAL A 263 -19.14 -4.72 -5.86
CA VAL A 263 -18.11 -5.77 -6.00
C VAL A 263 -17.54 -5.76 -7.42
N GLU A 264 -18.37 -5.70 -8.46
CA GLU A 264 -17.90 -5.58 -9.86
C GLU A 264 -17.01 -4.36 -10.06
N ALA A 265 -17.36 -3.21 -9.47
CA ALA A 265 -16.55 -2.00 -9.51
C ALA A 265 -15.16 -2.20 -8.87
N VAL A 266 -15.11 -2.74 -7.65
CA VAL A 266 -13.83 -3.06 -6.98
C VAL A 266 -13.03 -4.03 -7.83
N MET A 267 -13.65 -5.09 -8.36
CA MET A 267 -12.93 -6.07 -9.16
C MET A 267 -12.40 -5.50 -10.48
N GLY A 268 -13.14 -4.61 -11.14
CA GLY A 268 -12.66 -3.91 -12.33
C GLY A 268 -11.40 -3.08 -12.02
N HIS A 269 -11.39 -2.37 -10.88
CA HIS A 269 -10.23 -1.62 -10.41
C HIS A 269 -9.02 -2.54 -10.14
N GLU A 270 -9.20 -3.60 -9.37
CA GLU A 270 -8.13 -4.55 -9.05
C GLU A 270 -7.56 -5.23 -10.31
N MET A 271 -8.41 -5.59 -11.27
CA MET A 271 -7.97 -6.11 -12.57
C MET A 271 -7.17 -5.07 -13.36
N GLY A 272 -7.48 -3.78 -13.22
CA GLY A 272 -6.70 -2.69 -13.80
C GLY A 272 -5.25 -2.70 -13.34
N HIS A 273 -4.99 -2.94 -12.04
CA HIS A 273 -3.61 -3.08 -11.55
C HIS A 273 -2.85 -4.22 -12.23
N TYR A 274 -3.53 -5.35 -12.46
CA TYR A 274 -2.92 -6.49 -13.13
C TYR A 274 -2.65 -6.20 -14.61
N VAL A 275 -3.67 -5.74 -15.36
CA VAL A 275 -3.59 -5.52 -16.81
C VAL A 275 -2.59 -4.42 -17.16
N LEU A 276 -2.53 -3.35 -16.37
CA LEU A 276 -1.60 -2.24 -16.57
C LEU A 276 -0.19 -2.52 -16.03
N GLY A 277 0.05 -3.70 -15.44
CA GLY A 277 1.35 -4.11 -14.94
C GLY A 277 1.84 -3.27 -13.75
N HIS A 278 0.92 -2.76 -12.92
CA HIS A 278 1.23 -1.85 -11.83
C HIS A 278 2.20 -2.45 -10.80
N SER A 279 2.11 -3.75 -10.50
CA SER A 279 3.06 -4.44 -9.61
C SER A 279 4.51 -4.33 -10.09
N PHE A 280 4.74 -4.48 -11.40
CA PHE A 280 6.09 -4.35 -11.98
C PHE A 280 6.53 -2.89 -12.01
N SER A 281 5.66 -1.98 -12.45
CA SER A 281 5.93 -0.54 -12.47
C SER A 281 6.30 -0.01 -11.07
N LEU A 282 5.50 -0.33 -10.05
CA LEU A 282 5.76 0.03 -8.65
C LEU A 282 7.08 -0.55 -8.14
N MET A 283 7.38 -1.82 -8.46
CA MET A 283 8.66 -2.43 -8.07
C MET A 283 9.86 -1.65 -8.61
N ILE A 284 9.81 -1.21 -9.87
CA ILE A 284 10.88 -0.41 -10.47
C ILE A 284 10.90 1.01 -9.88
N SER A 285 9.76 1.69 -9.77
CA SER A 285 9.66 3.04 -9.20
C SER A 285 10.13 3.11 -7.74
N PHE A 286 9.74 2.14 -6.91
CA PHE A 286 10.24 2.02 -5.54
C PHE A 286 11.70 1.60 -5.49
N GLY A 287 12.18 0.76 -6.42
CA GLY A 287 13.60 0.47 -6.57
C GLY A 287 14.43 1.74 -6.84
N LEU A 288 13.96 2.63 -7.72
CA LEU A 288 14.62 3.91 -8.00
C LEU A 288 14.56 4.87 -6.80
N THR A 289 13.43 4.91 -6.09
CA THR A 289 13.30 5.70 -4.85
C THR A 289 14.26 5.18 -3.78
N LEU A 290 14.34 3.86 -3.61
CA LEU A 290 15.27 3.22 -2.69
C LEU A 290 16.73 3.50 -3.05
N MET A 291 17.06 3.53 -4.35
CA MET A 291 18.39 3.94 -4.81
C MET A 291 18.73 5.37 -4.37
N GLY A 292 17.77 6.28 -4.44
CA GLY A 292 17.89 7.64 -3.89
C GLY A 292 18.15 7.62 -2.37
N GLY A 293 17.46 6.75 -1.63
CA GLY A 293 17.68 6.58 -0.19
C GLY A 293 19.05 6.00 0.16
N PHE A 294 19.52 5.00 -0.57
CA PHE A 294 20.87 4.48 -0.40
C PHE A 294 21.95 5.49 -0.79
N ALA A 295 21.72 6.29 -1.83
CA ALA A 295 22.60 7.41 -2.15
C ALA A 295 22.62 8.46 -1.03
N PHE A 296 21.45 8.80 -0.48
CA PHE A 296 21.34 9.68 0.69
C PHE A 296 22.16 9.15 1.88
N VAL A 297 22.01 7.87 2.23
CA VAL A 297 22.81 7.23 3.28
C VAL A 297 24.29 7.25 2.93
N HIS A 298 24.68 6.94 1.70
CA HIS A 298 26.07 6.94 1.24
C HIS A 298 26.76 8.30 1.50
N PHE A 299 26.07 9.41 1.25
CA PHE A 299 26.64 10.75 1.44
C PHE A 299 26.56 11.24 2.90
N ILE A 300 25.49 10.93 3.62
CA ILE A 300 25.24 11.47 4.96
C ILE A 300 25.91 10.64 6.07
N TYR A 301 25.93 9.31 5.94
CA TYR A 301 26.47 8.42 6.95
C TYR A 301 27.92 8.79 7.37
N PRO A 302 28.87 9.04 6.45
CA PRO A 302 30.23 9.44 6.84
C PRO A 302 30.28 10.78 7.59
N VAL A 303 29.37 11.71 7.31
CA VAL A 303 29.32 13.01 8.01
C VAL A 303 28.99 12.81 9.48
N VAL A 304 27.97 12.00 9.77
CA VAL A 304 27.52 11.66 11.12
C VAL A 304 28.61 10.85 11.85
N VAL A 305 29.17 9.82 11.20
CA VAL A 305 30.21 8.97 11.78
C VAL A 305 31.49 9.75 12.10
N ARG A 306 31.89 10.74 11.29
CA ARG A 306 33.04 11.60 11.64
C ARG A 306 32.83 12.35 12.96
N ARG A 307 31.59 12.74 13.28
CA ARG A 307 31.28 13.56 14.45
C ARG A 307 31.05 12.73 15.72
N TRP A 308 30.43 11.55 15.61
CA TRP A 308 30.01 10.74 16.76
C TRP A 308 30.50 9.29 16.72
N GLY A 309 31.00 8.79 15.59
CA GLY A 309 31.35 7.38 15.37
C GLY A 309 32.39 6.84 16.34
N LYS A 310 33.37 7.65 16.76
CA LYS A 310 34.35 7.26 17.79
C LYS A 310 33.68 6.90 19.13
N GLY A 311 32.67 7.67 19.55
CA GLY A 311 31.92 7.39 20.78
C GLY A 311 31.05 6.14 20.66
N TRP A 312 30.49 5.90 19.48
CA TRP A 312 29.67 4.72 19.18
C TRP A 312 30.49 3.45 18.89
N GLY A 313 31.81 3.59 18.63
CA GLY A 313 32.68 2.52 18.16
C GLY A 313 32.29 1.98 16.79
N VAL A 314 31.83 2.87 15.91
CA VAL A 314 31.47 2.61 14.52
C VAL A 314 32.42 3.41 13.63
N GLU A 315 33.15 2.72 12.76
CA GLU A 315 34.20 3.33 11.93
C GLU A 315 33.83 3.42 10.44
N GLY A 316 33.12 2.42 9.94
CA GLY A 316 32.76 2.28 8.52
C GLY A 316 31.28 1.98 8.31
N ILE A 317 30.84 2.03 7.05
CA ILE A 317 29.46 1.66 6.68
C ILE A 317 29.26 0.15 6.64
N ASP A 318 30.33 -0.62 6.41
CA ASP A 318 30.32 -2.08 6.40
C ASP A 318 30.36 -2.71 7.81
N ASP A 319 30.41 -1.87 8.84
CA ASP A 319 30.29 -2.23 10.23
C ASP A 319 28.82 -2.39 10.62
N ILE A 320 28.43 -3.61 11.00
CA ILE A 320 27.05 -3.94 11.36
C ILE A 320 26.58 -3.18 12.61
N GLY A 321 27.50 -2.73 13.47
CA GLY A 321 27.17 -1.85 14.60
C GLY A 321 26.57 -0.51 14.17
N GLY A 322 26.79 -0.09 12.91
CA GLY A 322 26.21 1.11 12.31
C GLY A 322 24.80 0.94 11.74
N LEU A 323 24.23 -0.27 11.76
CA LEU A 323 22.88 -0.54 11.26
C LEU A 323 21.80 0.40 11.82
N PRO A 324 21.77 0.73 13.14
CA PRO A 324 20.77 1.67 13.66
C PRO A 324 20.82 3.03 12.98
N LEU A 325 22.03 3.54 12.66
CA LEU A 325 22.19 4.80 11.94
C LEU A 325 21.69 4.71 10.49
N ILE A 326 21.97 3.59 9.81
CA ILE A 326 21.43 3.35 8.45
C ILE A 326 19.91 3.41 8.48
N MET A 327 19.27 2.71 9.43
CA MET A 327 17.81 2.68 9.56
C MET A 327 17.24 4.07 9.86
N ALA A 328 17.81 4.82 10.81
CA ALA A 328 17.36 6.19 11.11
C ALA A 328 17.48 7.13 9.90
N LEU A 329 18.59 7.06 9.14
CA LEU A 329 18.77 7.87 7.93
C LEU A 329 17.77 7.47 6.82
N MET A 330 17.49 6.18 6.67
CA MET A 330 16.46 5.71 5.73
C MET A 330 15.07 6.19 6.13
N SER A 331 14.72 6.18 7.43
CA SER A 331 13.44 6.71 7.91
C SER A 331 13.28 8.20 7.61
N VAL A 332 14.33 9.01 7.83
CA VAL A 332 14.35 10.43 7.45
C VAL A 332 14.17 10.59 5.94
N TYR A 333 14.89 9.81 5.13
CA TYR A 333 14.76 9.88 3.69
C TYR A 333 13.34 9.58 3.22
N PHE A 334 12.71 8.51 3.71
CA PHE A 334 11.37 8.13 3.29
C PHE A 334 10.28 9.09 3.76
N LEU A 335 10.46 9.73 4.93
CA LEU A 335 9.60 10.86 5.33
C LEU A 335 9.66 11.99 4.30
N LEU A 336 10.85 12.36 3.84
CA LEU A 336 11.02 13.40 2.82
C LEU A 336 10.54 12.96 1.44
N ALA A 337 10.67 11.67 1.11
CA ALA A 337 10.21 11.09 -0.14
C ALA A 337 8.70 10.83 -0.18
N THR A 338 7.97 11.05 0.92
CA THR A 338 6.54 10.73 1.03
C THR A 338 5.67 11.33 -0.09
N PRO A 339 5.81 12.61 -0.47
CA PRO A 339 5.03 13.16 -1.59
C PRO A 339 5.32 12.47 -2.92
N LEU A 340 6.57 12.04 -3.13
CA LEU A 340 6.98 11.32 -4.34
C LEU A 340 6.36 9.92 -4.37
N THR A 341 6.50 9.14 -3.30
CA THR A 341 5.95 7.78 -3.22
C THR A 341 4.43 7.79 -3.30
N ASN A 342 3.78 8.72 -2.60
CA ASN A 342 2.32 8.88 -2.64
C ASN A 342 1.84 9.29 -4.03
N THR A 343 2.56 10.16 -4.73
CA THR A 343 2.21 10.53 -6.11
C THR A 343 2.36 9.38 -7.10
N ILE A 344 3.41 8.55 -6.94
CA ILE A 344 3.60 7.34 -7.74
C ILE A 344 2.37 6.43 -7.55
N VAL A 345 2.02 6.07 -6.32
CA VAL A 345 0.87 5.19 -6.04
C VAL A 345 -0.42 5.82 -6.55
N ARG A 346 -0.68 7.08 -6.23
CA ARG A 346 -1.92 7.80 -6.61
C ARG A 346 -2.15 7.86 -8.12
N THR A 347 -1.07 7.89 -8.90
CA THR A 347 -1.14 7.82 -10.37
C THR A 347 -1.60 6.45 -10.85
N HIS A 348 -1.07 5.37 -10.27
CA HIS A 348 -1.48 4.01 -10.59
C HIS A 348 -2.94 3.76 -10.17
N GLU A 349 -3.35 4.25 -9.01
CA GLU A 349 -4.74 4.20 -8.54
C GLU A 349 -5.71 4.90 -9.50
N ALA A 350 -5.36 6.10 -9.98
CA ALA A 350 -6.19 6.82 -10.94
C ALA A 350 -6.29 6.09 -12.29
N GLN A 351 -5.21 5.43 -12.73
CA GLN A 351 -5.21 4.60 -13.94
C GLN A 351 -6.09 3.35 -13.77
N ALA A 352 -6.01 2.69 -12.61
CA ALA A 352 -6.81 1.53 -12.28
C ALA A 352 -8.30 1.87 -12.16
N ASP A 353 -8.64 3.05 -11.61
CA ASP A 353 -10.03 3.53 -11.56
C ASP A 353 -10.61 3.76 -12.97
N ILE A 354 -9.86 4.41 -13.87
CA ILE A 354 -10.32 4.63 -15.26
C ILE A 354 -10.54 3.28 -15.95
N PHE A 355 -9.56 2.38 -15.84
CA PHE A 355 -9.68 1.03 -16.38
C PHE A 355 -10.91 0.30 -15.83
N GLY A 356 -11.09 0.33 -14.51
CA GLY A 356 -12.18 -0.37 -13.85
C GLY A 356 -13.56 0.18 -14.20
N LEU A 357 -13.68 1.50 -14.42
CA LEU A 357 -14.92 2.11 -14.92
C LEU A 357 -15.29 1.57 -16.32
N ASP A 358 -14.31 1.46 -17.21
CA ASP A 358 -14.53 0.91 -18.55
C ASP A 358 -14.83 -0.60 -18.52
N ALA A 359 -14.12 -1.35 -17.68
CA ALA A 359 -14.25 -2.81 -17.58
C ALA A 359 -15.55 -3.26 -16.89
N ALA A 360 -15.90 -2.66 -15.75
CA ALA A 360 -17.06 -3.06 -14.94
C ALA A 360 -18.35 -2.31 -15.32
N ARG A 361 -18.23 -1.13 -15.95
CA ARG A 361 -19.35 -0.24 -16.30
C ARG A 361 -20.31 0.01 -15.13
N ALA A 362 -19.75 0.15 -13.92
CA ALA A 362 -20.51 0.31 -12.67
C ALA A 362 -20.16 1.64 -11.94
N PRO A 363 -20.36 2.81 -12.57
CA PRO A 363 -19.91 4.10 -12.01
C PRO A 363 -20.54 4.45 -10.66
N ASP A 364 -21.80 4.10 -10.45
CA ASP A 364 -22.47 4.28 -9.15
C ASP A 364 -21.90 3.33 -8.08
N GLY A 365 -21.48 2.11 -8.46
CA GLY A 365 -20.80 1.17 -7.57
C GLY A 365 -19.42 1.67 -7.13
N PHE A 366 -18.65 2.28 -8.04
CA PHE A 366 -17.40 2.96 -7.71
C PHE A 366 -17.61 4.10 -6.71
N ALA A 367 -18.60 4.95 -6.95
CA ALA A 367 -18.90 6.07 -6.07
C ALA A 367 -19.36 5.60 -4.68
N ALA A 368 -20.22 4.57 -4.63
CA ALA A 368 -20.72 4.03 -3.38
C ALA A 368 -19.63 3.34 -2.54
N ILE A 369 -18.73 2.57 -3.16
CA ILE A 369 -17.55 2.01 -2.47
C ILE A 369 -16.67 3.13 -1.92
N ALA A 370 -16.43 4.20 -2.67
CA ALA A 370 -15.65 5.34 -2.17
C ALA A 370 -16.27 5.95 -0.90
N MET A 371 -17.61 5.94 -0.78
CA MET A 371 -18.30 6.39 0.44
C MET A 371 -18.20 5.38 1.59
N LYS A 372 -18.21 4.06 1.31
CA LYS A 372 -17.96 3.04 2.34
C LYS A 372 -16.55 3.13 2.91
N LEU A 373 -15.57 3.38 2.05
CA LEU A 373 -14.17 3.64 2.44
C LEU A 373 -14.01 4.93 3.26
N ALA A 374 -15.04 5.80 3.28
CA ALA A 374 -15.01 7.04 4.03
C ALA A 374 -14.97 6.82 5.54
N SER A 375 -15.21 5.62 6.08
CA SER A 375 -15.06 5.35 7.52
C SER A 375 -13.60 5.47 8.00
N TYR A 376 -12.63 5.32 7.09
CA TYR A 376 -11.20 5.39 7.40
C TYR A 376 -10.38 6.20 6.39
N ARG A 377 -11.03 6.87 5.44
CA ARG A 377 -10.37 7.74 4.45
C ARG A 377 -11.09 9.07 4.34
N LYS A 378 -10.40 10.15 4.69
CA LYS A 378 -10.92 11.52 4.57
C LYS A 378 -11.25 11.84 3.10
N LEU A 379 -12.54 12.01 2.81
CA LEU A 379 -13.06 12.28 1.44
C LEU A 379 -12.61 13.60 0.80
N GLU A 380 -12.51 14.69 1.57
CA GLU A 380 -12.24 16.04 1.03
C GLU A 380 -11.01 16.68 1.69
N PRO A 381 -9.80 16.28 1.27
CA PRO A 381 -8.58 16.95 1.69
C PRO A 381 -8.38 18.30 1.03
N GLY A 382 -7.56 19.14 1.66
CA GLY A 382 -6.96 20.29 0.98
C GLY A 382 -5.94 19.86 -0.09
N LYS A 383 -5.62 20.73 -1.04
CA LYS A 383 -4.67 20.41 -2.13
C LYS A 383 -3.29 19.96 -1.63
N MET A 384 -2.74 20.67 -0.63
CA MET A 384 -1.44 20.32 -0.07
C MET A 384 -1.49 19.02 0.72
N GLU A 385 -2.61 18.79 1.41
CA GLU A 385 -2.86 17.55 2.15
C GLU A 385 -2.89 16.35 1.21
N GLU A 386 -3.58 16.46 0.06
CA GLU A 386 -3.63 15.42 -0.97
C GLU A 386 -2.26 15.17 -1.63
N ILE A 387 -1.51 16.22 -1.95
CA ILE A 387 -0.17 16.08 -2.56
C ILE A 387 0.78 15.33 -1.61
N ILE A 388 0.75 15.67 -0.31
CA ILE A 388 1.72 15.17 0.65
C ILE A 388 1.31 13.80 1.17
N PHE A 389 0.07 13.62 1.64
CA PHE A 389 -0.30 12.48 2.49
C PHE A 389 -1.19 11.43 1.81
N TYR A 390 -1.72 11.69 0.62
CA TYR A 390 -2.65 10.76 -0.04
C TYR A 390 -1.93 9.89 -1.06
N ASP A 391 -1.80 8.61 -0.75
CA ASP A 391 -1.36 7.57 -1.68
C ASP A 391 -2.45 7.16 -2.68
N HIS A 392 -3.73 7.40 -2.38
CA HIS A 392 -4.85 7.20 -3.31
C HIS A 392 -5.56 8.51 -3.61
N PRO A 393 -6.24 8.66 -4.77
CA PRO A 393 -7.09 9.81 -5.01
C PRO A 393 -8.13 9.95 -3.89
N SER A 394 -8.42 11.18 -3.48
CA SER A 394 -9.44 11.43 -2.47
C SER A 394 -10.80 10.85 -2.87
N GLY A 395 -11.64 10.52 -1.88
CA GLY A 395 -12.98 9.99 -2.17
C GLY A 395 -13.80 10.93 -3.05
N ARG A 396 -13.67 12.25 -2.86
CA ARG A 396 -14.21 13.25 -3.80
C ARG A 396 -13.68 13.07 -5.22
N ALA A 397 -12.37 12.93 -5.40
CA ALA A 397 -11.77 12.80 -6.73
C ALA A 397 -12.27 11.53 -7.43
N ARG A 398 -12.37 10.40 -6.72
CA ARG A 398 -12.88 9.13 -7.26
C ARG A 398 -14.36 9.25 -7.67
N VAL A 399 -15.23 9.76 -6.79
CA VAL A 399 -16.64 9.98 -7.12
C VAL A 399 -16.79 10.92 -8.31
N ALA A 400 -16.07 12.04 -8.32
CA ALA A 400 -16.13 13.01 -9.42
C ALA A 400 -15.73 12.38 -10.76
N MET A 401 -14.70 11.54 -10.76
CA MET A 401 -14.27 10.80 -11.94
C MET A 401 -15.36 9.83 -12.41
N SER A 402 -15.94 9.03 -11.51
CA SER A 402 -17.01 8.08 -11.84
C SER A 402 -18.24 8.79 -12.42
N MET A 403 -18.65 9.90 -11.82
CA MET A 403 -19.82 10.66 -12.28
C MET A 403 -19.57 11.35 -13.62
N ARG A 404 -18.37 11.90 -13.84
CA ARG A 404 -17.99 12.47 -15.16
C ARG A 404 -17.94 11.39 -16.24
N TRP A 405 -17.42 10.21 -15.92
CA TRP A 405 -17.44 9.06 -16.83
C TRP A 405 -18.88 8.67 -17.20
N LYS A 406 -19.76 8.54 -16.19
CA LYS A 406 -21.20 8.25 -16.40
C LYS A 406 -21.86 9.29 -17.30
N ALA A 407 -21.63 10.58 -17.03
CA ALA A 407 -22.14 11.68 -17.86
C ALA A 407 -21.70 11.56 -19.33
N ALA A 408 -20.43 11.23 -19.57
CA ALA A 408 -19.89 11.05 -20.92
C ALA A 408 -20.54 9.86 -21.64
N GLN A 409 -20.70 8.72 -20.97
CA GLN A 409 -21.31 7.52 -21.54
C GLN A 409 -22.80 7.72 -21.86
N LEU A 410 -23.54 8.40 -20.98
CA LEU A 410 -24.94 8.76 -21.23
C LEU A 410 -25.09 9.68 -22.44
N ARG A 411 -24.18 10.66 -22.61
CA ARG A 411 -24.14 11.52 -23.81
C ARG A 411 -23.83 10.74 -25.10
N MET A 412 -23.13 9.61 -24.99
CA MET A 412 -22.89 8.69 -26.12
C MET A 412 -24.03 7.69 -26.34
N GLY A 413 -25.12 7.76 -25.57
CA GLY A 413 -26.30 6.92 -25.73
C GLY A 413 -26.19 5.54 -25.06
N ALA A 414 -25.34 5.40 -24.04
CA ALA A 414 -25.27 4.19 -23.23
C ALA A 414 -26.65 3.83 -22.63
N LYS A 415 -27.14 2.62 -22.93
CA LYS A 415 -28.46 2.13 -22.48
C LYS A 415 -28.39 1.27 -21.21
N ASP A 416 -27.19 0.83 -20.87
CA ASP A 416 -26.87 0.00 -19.71
C ASP A 416 -26.70 0.82 -18.42
N LEU A 417 -26.73 2.15 -18.53
CA LEU A 417 -26.58 3.08 -17.41
C LEU A 417 -27.90 3.77 -17.10
N ASP A 418 -28.26 3.82 -15.83
CA ASP A 418 -29.39 4.59 -15.35
C ASP A 418 -28.98 6.07 -15.17
N PRO A 419 -29.67 7.05 -15.78
CA PRO A 419 -29.43 8.47 -15.51
C PRO A 419 -29.67 8.87 -14.04
N ALA A 420 -30.49 8.14 -13.29
CA ALA A 420 -30.66 8.38 -11.87
C ALA A 420 -29.40 7.97 -11.09
N MET A 421 -29.15 8.66 -9.98
CA MET A 421 -28.16 8.21 -8.99
C MET A 421 -28.68 6.92 -8.36
N ALA A 422 -27.86 5.87 -8.34
CA ALA A 422 -28.26 4.64 -7.66
C ALA A 422 -28.46 4.93 -6.16
N PRO A 423 -29.52 4.42 -5.53
CA PRO A 423 -29.66 4.53 -4.09
C PRO A 423 -28.47 3.81 -3.43
N LEU A 424 -27.82 4.46 -2.47
CA LEU A 424 -26.82 3.79 -1.66
C LEU A 424 -27.48 2.62 -0.91
N ALA A 425 -26.82 1.47 -0.87
CA ALA A 425 -27.22 0.40 0.03
C ALA A 425 -27.25 0.96 1.47
N ALA A 426 -28.31 0.65 2.22
CA ALA A 426 -28.67 1.33 3.46
C ALA A 426 -27.53 1.39 4.50
N LYS A 427 -27.45 2.55 5.18
CA LYS A 427 -26.57 2.94 6.30
C LYS A 427 -25.07 2.93 6.01
N ILE A 428 -24.60 3.99 5.36
CA ILE A 428 -23.32 4.58 5.75
C ILE A 428 -23.62 5.37 7.03
N THR A 429 -23.35 4.75 8.18
CA THR A 429 -23.43 5.28 9.56
C THR A 429 -24.78 5.22 10.30
N ASP A 430 -24.78 4.35 11.32
CA ASP A 430 -25.53 4.42 12.58
C ASP A 430 -25.05 3.25 13.49
N LYS A 431 -23.74 3.04 13.56
CA LYS A 431 -23.10 2.21 14.57
C LYS A 431 -21.97 3.01 15.17
#